data_AF-A0A183C5W2-F1
#
_entry.id   AF-A0A183C5W2-F1
#
_cell.length_a   1.000
_cell.length_b   1.000
_cell.length_c   1.000
_cell.angle_alpha   90.00
_cell.angle_beta   90.00
_cell.angle_gamma   90.00
#
_symmetry.space_group_name_H-M   'P 1'
#
loop_
_entity.id
_entity.type
_entity.pdbx_description
1 polymer ?
#
loop_
_entity_poly.entity_id
_entity_poly.type
_entity_poly.pdbx_seq_one_letter_code
_entity_poly.pdbx_strand_id
1 'polypeptide(L)'
;MSKTANLGGRMKRLLGTGDGADVHFLLLPAHKAILTAASDVFEAMFRFDAENAKSAAAGAAREVDPVVITDVEVGAFKTMLAFIYADDKRGLNGDNAIAVLLRRSSSIQI
;
A
#
# COMPACT_ATOMS: atom_id res chain seq x y z
N MET A 1 17.92 -0.75 27.97
CA MET A 1 17.18 0.32 27.25
C MET A 1 15.82 -0.22 26.87
N SER A 2 14.80 0.08 27.67
CA SER A 2 13.42 -0.36 27.43
C SER A 2 12.91 0.36 26.18
N LYS A 3 12.84 -0.38 25.07
CA LYS A 3 12.22 0.08 23.82
C LYS A 3 10.72 0.20 24.06
N THR A 4 10.27 1.31 24.66
CA THR A 4 8.88 1.75 24.58
C THR A 4 8.61 2.25 23.16
N ALA A 5 8.80 1.36 22.17
CA ALA A 5 8.29 1.61 20.84
C ALA A 5 6.78 1.43 20.95
N ASN A 6 6.07 2.55 21.06
CA ASN A 6 4.64 2.58 20.83
C ASN A 6 4.32 1.95 19.45
N LEU A 7 3.05 1.62 19.23
CA LEU A 7 2.63 0.91 18.01
C LEU A 7 3.13 1.61 16.74
N GLY A 8 3.03 2.94 16.66
CA GLY A 8 3.51 3.73 15.53
C GLY A 8 5.02 3.60 15.29
N GLY A 9 5.84 3.63 16.34
CA GLY A 9 7.28 3.41 16.25
C GLY A 9 7.64 1.99 15.79
N ARG A 10 6.85 0.99 16.19
CA ARG A 10 7.02 -0.40 15.72
C ARG A 10 6.63 -0.56 14.26
N MET A 11 5.52 0.04 13.84
CA MET A 11 5.05 0.02 12.46
C MET A 11 6.01 0.76 11.52
N LYS A 12 6.51 1.94 11.91
CA LYS A 12 7.53 2.66 11.14
C LYS A 12 8.81 1.83 10.94
N ARG A 13 9.22 1.09 11.98
CA ARG A 13 10.36 0.16 11.86
C ARG A 13 10.06 -0.98 10.89
N LEU A 14 8.87 -1.58 10.92
CA LEU A 14 8.49 -2.64 9.97
C LEU A 14 8.56 -2.17 8.52
N LEU A 15 8.06 -0.96 8.24
CA LEU A 15 8.19 -0.36 6.90
C LEU A 15 9.66 -0.15 6.50
N GLY A 16 10.50 0.31 7.44
CA GLY A 16 11.90 0.59 7.17
C GLY A 16 12.80 -0.64 7.03
N THR A 17 12.52 -1.73 7.77
CA THR A 17 13.30 -2.98 7.69
C THR A 17 12.78 -3.94 6.62
N GLY A 18 11.48 -3.87 6.30
CA GLY A 18 10.84 -4.80 5.37
C GLY A 18 10.69 -6.22 5.93
N ASP A 19 10.89 -6.41 7.24
CA ASP A 19 10.81 -7.71 7.90
C ASP A 19 9.41 -8.33 7.70
N GLY A 20 9.31 -9.40 6.90
CA GLY A 20 8.04 -10.09 6.63
C GLY A 20 7.20 -9.48 5.50
N ALA A 21 7.79 -8.62 4.66
CA ALA A 21 7.12 -8.07 3.49
C ALA A 21 6.73 -9.17 2.47
N ASP A 22 5.47 -9.13 2.05
CA ASP A 22 4.85 -10.08 1.11
C ASP A 22 4.42 -9.40 -0.21
N VAL A 23 4.70 -8.10 -0.35
CA VAL A 23 4.51 -7.33 -1.58
C VAL A 23 5.61 -6.29 -1.75
N HIS A 24 6.00 -6.02 -3.00
CA HIS A 24 6.99 -5.00 -3.34
C HIS A 24 6.42 -4.04 -4.38
N PHE A 25 6.52 -2.74 -4.13
CA PHE A 25 6.14 -1.69 -5.08
C PHE A 25 7.39 -0.94 -5.50
N LEU A 26 7.82 -1.08 -6.76
CA LEU A 26 9.03 -0.38 -7.25
C LEU A 26 10.23 -0.54 -6.31
N LEU A 27 10.49 -1.76 -5.84
CA LEU A 27 11.52 -2.14 -4.84
C LEU A 27 11.26 -1.70 -3.39
N LEU A 28 10.09 -1.14 -3.08
CA LEU A 28 9.68 -0.82 -1.71
C LEU A 28 8.96 -2.01 -1.09
N PRO A 29 9.55 -2.67 -0.06
CA PRO A 29 8.89 -3.76 0.64
C PRO A 29 7.70 -3.24 1.45
N ALA A 30 6.58 -3.94 1.37
CA ALA A 30 5.37 -3.63 2.12
C ALA A 30 4.60 -4.91 2.50
N HIS A 31 3.54 -4.73 3.29
CA HIS A 31 2.75 -5.82 3.86
C HIS A 31 1.30 -5.71 3.38
N LYS A 32 0.80 -6.72 2.66
CA LYS A 32 -0.56 -6.76 2.11
C LYS A 32 -1.59 -6.60 3.22
N ALA A 33 -1.44 -7.32 4.33
CA ALA A 33 -2.37 -7.23 5.47
C ALA A 33 -2.54 -5.80 6.00
N ILE A 34 -1.46 -5.02 6.07
CA ILE A 34 -1.50 -3.62 6.53
C ILE A 34 -2.17 -2.74 5.48
N LEU A 35 -1.85 -2.94 4.21
CA LEU A 35 -2.40 -2.16 3.10
C LEU A 35 -3.90 -2.42 2.90
N THR A 36 -4.33 -3.67 2.97
CA THR A 36 -5.75 -4.09 2.94
C THR A 36 -6.51 -3.46 4.11
N ALA A 37 -5.99 -3.58 5.34
CA ALA A 37 -6.63 -3.00 6.52
C ALA A 37 -6.71 -1.45 6.46
N ALA A 38 -5.78 -0.83 5.75
CA ALA A 38 -5.77 0.62 5.55
C ALA A 38 -6.68 1.07 4.39
N SER A 39 -7.02 0.19 3.45
CA SER A 39 -7.89 0.54 2.32
C SER A 39 -8.36 -0.62 1.44
N ASP A 40 -9.66 -0.57 1.15
CA ASP A 40 -10.39 -1.47 0.26
C ASP A 40 -9.86 -1.49 -1.18
N VAL A 41 -9.21 -0.41 -1.65
CA VAL A 41 -8.58 -0.38 -2.98
C VAL A 41 -7.42 -1.37 -3.05
N PHE A 42 -6.62 -1.46 -1.98
CA PHE A 42 -5.55 -2.44 -1.91
C PHE A 42 -6.10 -3.86 -1.76
N GLU A 43 -7.17 -4.03 -0.98
CA GLU A 43 -7.87 -5.32 -0.89
C GLU A 43 -8.37 -5.80 -2.26
N ALA A 44 -9.09 -4.94 -3.00
CA ALA A 44 -9.61 -5.25 -4.32
C ALA A 44 -8.50 -5.57 -5.32
N MET A 45 -7.41 -4.80 -5.30
CA MET A 45 -6.23 -5.02 -6.15
C MET A 45 -5.60 -6.40 -5.87
N PHE A 46 -5.32 -6.73 -4.61
CA PHE A 46 -4.71 -8.02 -4.26
C PHE A 46 -5.65 -9.21 -4.51
N ARG A 47 -6.96 -9.03 -4.35
CA ARG A 47 -7.95 -10.05 -4.69
C ARG A 47 -7.97 -10.31 -6.21
N PHE A 48 -7.96 -9.24 -7.01
CA PHE A 48 -7.92 -9.35 -8.46
C PHE A 48 -6.64 -10.06 -8.94
N ASP A 49 -5.48 -9.68 -8.40
CA ASP A 49 -4.21 -10.34 -8.71
C ASP A 49 -4.22 -11.84 -8.35
N ALA A 50 -4.80 -12.20 -7.20
CA ALA A 50 -4.90 -13.59 -6.78
C ALA A 50 -5.81 -14.42 -7.70
N GLU A 51 -6.94 -13.86 -8.14
CA GLU A 51 -7.85 -14.52 -9.08
C GLU A 51 -7.24 -14.63 -10.49
N ASN A 52 -6.48 -13.63 -10.92
CA ASN A 52 -5.73 -13.70 -12.18
C ASN A 52 -4.63 -14.76 -12.12
N ALA A 53 -3.89 -14.84 -11.01
CA ALA A 53 -2.86 -15.88 -10.82
C ALA A 53 -3.47 -17.29 -10.85
N LYS A 54 -4.65 -17.49 -10.24
CA LYS A 54 -5.39 -18.77 -10.31
C LYS A 54 -5.86 -19.07 -11.74
N SER A 55 -6.35 -18.06 -12.46
CA SER A 55 -6.83 -18.22 -13.84
C SER A 55 -5.68 -18.55 -14.80
N ALA A 56 -4.53 -17.91 -14.63
CA ALA A 56 -3.30 -18.22 -15.36
C ALA A 56 -2.81 -19.65 -15.07
N ALA A 57 -2.84 -20.09 -13.79
CA ALA A 57 -2.49 -21.45 -13.40
C ALA A 57 -3.49 -22.50 -13.94
N ALA A 58 -4.74 -22.12 -14.18
CA ALA A 58 -5.79 -22.98 -14.74
C ALA A 58 -5.81 -22.99 -16.29
N GLY A 59 -4.84 -22.36 -16.96
CA GLY A 59 -4.77 -22.29 -18.43
C GLY A 59 -5.77 -21.33 -19.08
N ALA A 60 -6.54 -20.58 -18.28
CA ALA A 60 -7.45 -19.53 -18.72
C ALA A 60 -6.76 -18.17 -18.54
N ALA A 61 -5.62 -17.97 -19.20
CA ALA A 61 -4.91 -16.70 -19.16
C ALA A 61 -5.70 -15.64 -19.93
N ARG A 62 -6.49 -14.81 -19.22
CA ARG A 62 -6.75 -13.46 -19.68
C ARG A 62 -5.48 -12.67 -19.38
N GLU A 63 -4.69 -12.39 -20.41
CA GLU A 63 -3.65 -11.36 -20.34
C GLU A 63 -4.34 -10.04 -19.99
N VAL A 64 -4.37 -9.72 -18.71
CA VAL A 64 -4.64 -8.37 -18.26
C VAL A 64 -3.27 -7.76 -18.05
N ASP A 65 -2.80 -7.01 -19.04
CA ASP A 65 -1.55 -6.27 -18.93
C ASP A 65 -1.58 -5.48 -17.61
N PRO A 66 -0.56 -5.62 -16.75
CA PRO A 66 -0.50 -4.81 -15.54
C PRO A 66 -0.48 -3.35 -15.98
N VAL A 67 -1.49 -2.59 -15.56
CA VAL A 67 -1.55 -1.14 -15.81
C VAL A 67 -0.39 -0.52 -15.06
N VAL A 68 0.74 -0.33 -15.76
CA VAL A 68 1.93 0.36 -15.25
C VAL A 68 1.56 1.84 -15.18
N ILE A 69 1.10 2.28 -14.01
CA ILE A 69 0.93 3.71 -13.74
C ILE A 69 2.32 4.30 -13.52
N THR A 70 2.94 4.76 -14.60
CA THR A 70 4.30 5.32 -14.64
C THR A 70 4.42 6.72 -14.02
N ASP A 71 3.30 7.33 -13.62
CA ASP A 71 3.23 8.70 -13.06
C ASP A 71 2.87 8.78 -11.57
N VAL A 72 3.02 7.69 -10.81
CA VAL A 72 3.01 7.81 -9.35
C VAL A 72 4.38 8.33 -8.93
N GLU A 73 4.43 9.61 -8.57
CA GLU A 73 5.60 10.22 -7.93
C GLU A 73 6.04 9.30 -6.78
N VAL A 74 7.21 8.66 -6.93
CA VAL A 74 7.76 7.71 -5.94
C VAL A 74 7.84 8.37 -4.56
N GLY A 75 8.00 9.69 -4.52
CA GLY A 75 7.89 10.52 -3.32
C GLY A 75 6.50 10.46 -2.67
N ALA A 76 5.43 10.72 -3.42
CA ALA A 76 4.06 10.66 -2.94
C ALA A 76 3.68 9.25 -2.44
N PHE A 77 4.11 8.20 -3.13
CA PHE A 77 3.86 6.82 -2.70
C PHE A 77 4.58 6.46 -1.39
N LYS A 78 5.85 6.89 -1.23
CA LYS A 78 6.58 6.74 0.04
C LYS A 78 5.90 7.49 1.16
N THR A 79 5.40 8.69 0.90
CA THR A 79 4.62 9.48 1.86
C THR A 79 3.31 8.77 2.24
N MET A 80 2.59 8.20 1.27
CA MET A 80 1.39 7.42 1.53
C MET A 80 1.68 6.20 2.43
N LEU A 81 2.78 5.47 2.18
CA LEU A 81 3.18 4.36 3.05
C LEU A 81 3.56 4.84 4.46
N ALA A 82 4.30 5.93 4.60
CA ALA A 82 4.62 6.50 5.91
C ALA A 82 3.36 6.91 6.69
N PHE A 83 2.36 7.44 6.00
CA PHE A 83 1.05 7.76 6.55
C PHE A 83 0.28 6.50 6.98
N ILE A 84 0.17 5.48 6.12
CA ILE A 84 -0.52 4.22 6.44
C ILE A 84 0.09 3.52 7.66
N TYR A 85 1.42 3.49 7.77
CA TYR A 85 2.10 2.75 8.84
C TYR A 85 2.15 3.52 10.17
N ALA A 86 2.27 4.85 10.15
CA ALA A 86 2.59 5.60 11.36
C ALA A 86 1.78 6.90 11.54
N ASP A 87 0.75 7.13 10.73
CA ASP A 87 0.05 8.43 10.62
C ASP A 87 1.04 9.59 10.42
N ASP A 88 2.18 9.32 9.76
CA ASP A 88 3.27 10.28 9.62
C ASP A 88 2.98 11.26 8.47
N LYS A 89 2.46 12.43 8.84
CA LYS A 89 2.05 13.50 7.91
C LYS A 89 3.21 14.38 7.44
N ARG A 90 4.44 14.15 7.91
CA ARG A 90 5.59 15.04 7.64
C ARG A 90 6.03 15.08 6.17
N GLY A 91 5.63 14.09 5.36
CA GLY A 91 5.85 14.08 3.91
C GLY A 91 4.69 14.63 3.08
N LEU A 92 3.57 15.00 3.71
CA LEU A 92 2.39 15.54 3.04
C LEU A 92 2.59 17.03 2.76
N ASN A 93 2.52 17.43 1.50
CA ASN A 93 2.57 18.82 1.07
C ASN A 93 1.38 19.13 0.15
N GLY A 94 1.16 20.39 -0.23
CA GLY A 94 0.04 20.78 -1.08
C GLY A 94 -0.02 20.03 -2.42
N ASP A 95 1.14 19.61 -2.93
CA ASP A 95 1.27 18.96 -4.23
C ASP A 95 0.91 17.46 -4.20
N ASN A 96 1.14 16.79 -3.06
CA ASN A 96 0.88 15.35 -2.91
C ASN A 96 -0.27 15.03 -1.93
N ALA A 97 -0.76 16.01 -1.16
CA ALA A 97 -1.76 15.79 -0.11
C ALA A 97 -3.09 15.28 -0.68
N ILE A 98 -3.54 15.76 -1.84
CA ILE A 98 -4.78 15.29 -2.46
C ILE A 98 -4.66 13.82 -2.90
N ALA A 99 -3.52 13.44 -3.48
CA ALA A 99 -3.25 12.06 -3.87
C ALA A 99 -3.23 11.09 -2.67
N VAL A 100 -2.74 11.55 -1.51
CA VAL A 100 -2.72 10.73 -0.29
C VAL A 100 -4.04 10.76 0.49
N LEU A 101 -4.76 11.90 0.51
CA LEU A 101 -5.97 12.11 1.32
C LEU A 101 -7.28 11.65 0.67
N LEU A 102 -7.36 11.57 -0.67
CA LEU A 102 -8.57 11.09 -1.37
C LEU A 102 -8.97 9.64 -1.02
N ARG A 103 -8.13 8.91 -0.29
CA ARG A 103 -8.40 7.54 0.19
C ARG A 103 -9.33 7.47 1.42
N ARG A 104 -9.54 8.55 2.19
CA ARG A 104 -10.35 8.52 3.42
C ARG A 104 -11.82 8.93 3.27
N SER A 105 -12.25 9.36 2.09
CA SER A 105 -13.64 9.82 1.87
C SER A 105 -14.30 9.01 0.77
N SER A 106 -14.62 7.75 1.08
CA SER A 106 -15.64 6.98 0.37
C SER A 106 -16.24 5.94 1.30
N SER A 107 -16.75 6.40 2.45
CA SER A 107 -17.96 5.82 3.03
C SER A 107 -19.13 6.45 2.27
N ILE A 108 -19.34 6.04 1.02
CA ILE A 108 -20.61 6.22 0.33
C ILE A 108 -21.25 4.85 0.31
N GLN A 109 -22.27 4.73 1.15
CA GLN A 109 -23.21 3.62 1.13
C GLN A 109 -23.81 3.49 -0.27
N ILE A 110 -23.86 2.27 -0.76
CA ILE A 110 -24.91 1.81 -1.68
C ILE A 110 -25.84 0.94 -0.85
#